data_AF-A0ABD0TCQ6-F1
#
_entry.id   AF-A0ABD0TCQ6-F1
#
_cell.length_a   1.000
_cell.length_b   1.000
_cell.length_c   1.000
_cell.angle_alpha   90.00
_cell.angle_beta   90.00
_cell.angle_gamma   90.00
#
_symmetry.space_group_name_H-M   'P 1'
#
loop_
_entity.id
_entity.type
_entity.pdbx_description
1 polymer ?
#
loop_
_entity_poly.entity_id
_entity_poly.type
_entity_poly.pdbx_seq_one_letter_code
_entity_poly.pdbx_strand_id
1 'polypeptide(L)'
;MTVEHTLRFHAALRRPRSNHNQVKMDDRDRINLLIEELGLEQVRDTNVSRLTRSEVRRLNVACQLLLDMAILILDQPTKEMDIFDTFFLVEYLRNWASTGRVVIMSLHPPTYEIFAMLTKVVLISAARTMFSGYRRDMLPYFTSIDYPSPAFKNPSDYYLDLVTLDDLSAAAMLESSGRIEALANVFASAHAPPEPPPPVPLPAPSTPPNVLLQVFALIEKSLVFTQMTTLSNVITRVLIAAIMSLVTGTIFWDLPTTDAKLTQNDRVGFHYSVMCLTVWPLLLWLSAREASSMRHHVERDIAVGLYSRLVFVLFDQFLELWSGVLTWLAYLVPSYAMSGLYAQTPGSFDGFYIYLGYMVLYLISIQMLCRATIFLVPMEKTAAIISGFCLLLSTLVCGVMLHEADVPRMTRWLQYVSPQRWMMPEILGRELSEIALRTSISKDARCTNKQRPYQDIIVQSPCPPPNGTQVLSNYEFLPSSQLWEWTDESFLIALAIFYAVFAIVAIVAFTFDCTKYARRKHRASLKGHKITVNTP
;
A
#
# COMPACT_ATOMS: atom_id res chain seq x y z
N MET A 1 5.88 12.28 11.31
CA MET A 1 6.40 11.88 12.63
C MET A 1 7.60 12.75 12.93
N THR A 2 7.78 13.15 14.19
CA THR A 2 8.98 13.86 14.63
C THR A 2 10.13 12.89 14.92
N VAL A 3 11.34 13.40 15.17
CA VAL A 3 12.51 12.61 15.56
C VAL A 3 12.22 11.78 16.81
N GLU A 4 11.80 12.43 17.89
CA GLU A 4 11.51 11.75 19.16
C GLU A 4 10.42 10.68 19.02
N HIS A 5 9.33 11.01 18.33
CA HIS A 5 8.24 10.06 18.16
C HIS A 5 8.61 8.88 17.27
N THR A 6 9.50 9.07 16.30
CA THR A 6 10.04 7.97 15.49
C THR A 6 10.85 7.02 16.38
N LEU A 7 11.70 7.55 17.26
CA LEU A 7 12.47 6.75 18.21
C LEU A 7 11.57 6.02 19.22
N ARG A 8 10.54 6.70 19.76
CA ARG A 8 9.54 6.07 20.64
C ARG A 8 8.79 4.94 19.95
N PHE A 9 8.38 5.13 18.69
CA PHE A 9 7.71 4.09 17.89
C PHE A 9 8.62 2.88 17.66
N HIS A 10 9.90 3.12 17.33
CA HIS A 10 10.90 2.05 17.19
C HIS A 10 11.16 1.31 18.51
N ALA A 11 11.29 2.02 19.63
CA ALA A 11 11.50 1.45 20.95
C ALA A 11 10.30 0.62 21.44
N ALA A 12 9.07 1.09 21.20
CA ALA A 12 7.85 0.39 21.58
C ALA A 12 7.70 -0.96 20.85
N LEU A 13 8.06 -1.00 19.57
CA LEU A 13 7.91 -2.19 18.73
C LEU A 13 9.11 -3.13 18.78
N ARG A 14 10.31 -2.61 19.02
CA ARG A 14 11.54 -3.41 19.01
C ARG A 14 12.27 -3.21 20.32
N ARG A 15 11.90 -4.04 21.30
CA ARG A 15 12.54 -4.06 22.61
C ARG A 15 13.75 -5.01 22.61
N PRO A 16 14.89 -4.60 23.19
CA PRO A 16 15.94 -5.54 23.53
C PRO A 16 15.38 -6.60 24.49
N ARG A 17 15.82 -7.85 24.32
CA ARG A 17 15.40 -8.94 25.20
C ARG A 17 16.02 -8.69 26.58
N SER A 18 15.17 -8.40 27.57
CA SER A 18 15.61 -8.14 28.94
C SER A 18 16.36 -9.35 29.49
N ASN A 19 17.67 -9.21 29.73
CA ASN A 19 18.36 -10.08 30.67
C ASN A 19 17.80 -9.78 32.06
N HIS A 20 17.45 -10.82 32.82
CA HIS A 20 16.76 -10.67 34.11
C HIS A 20 17.59 -9.90 35.17
N ASN A 21 18.89 -9.71 34.90
CA ASN A 21 19.88 -9.19 35.84
C ASN A 21 20.39 -7.77 35.52
N GLN A 22 19.86 -7.08 34.49
CA GLN A 22 20.24 -5.69 34.18
C GLN A 22 19.21 -4.70 34.73
N VAL A 23 19.72 -3.63 35.38
CA VAL A 23 18.93 -2.47 35.78
C VAL A 23 18.27 -1.89 34.53
N LYS A 24 16.94 -1.87 34.51
CA LYS A 24 16.16 -1.35 33.39
C LYS A 24 16.24 0.17 33.38
N MET A 25 17.06 0.73 32.50
CA MET A 25 16.93 2.14 32.13
C MET A 25 15.61 2.32 31.38
N ASP A 26 14.83 3.36 31.70
CA ASP A 26 13.55 3.60 31.03
C ASP A 26 13.77 3.84 29.53
N ASP A 27 12.82 3.40 28.70
CA ASP A 27 12.91 3.57 27.24
C ASP A 27 13.03 5.06 26.89
N ARG A 28 12.44 5.94 27.70
CA ARG A 28 12.52 7.40 27.56
C ARG A 28 13.93 7.94 27.78
N ASP A 29 14.59 7.50 28.83
CA ASP A 29 15.95 7.96 29.16
C ASP A 29 16.94 7.51 28.09
N ARG A 30 16.78 6.28 27.58
CA ARG A 30 17.55 5.77 26.44
C ARG A 30 17.37 6.61 25.18
N ILE A 31 16.13 7.01 24.88
CA ILE A 31 15.83 7.86 23.73
C ILE A 31 16.45 9.24 23.91
N ASN A 32 16.31 9.86 25.09
CA ASN A 32 16.89 11.17 25.38
C ASN A 32 18.41 11.16 25.22
N LEU A 33 19.10 10.16 25.78
CA LEU A 33 20.54 10.02 25.64
C LEU A 33 20.97 9.85 24.18
N LEU A 34 20.28 9.03 23.39
CA LEU A 34 20.62 8.87 21.97
C LEU A 34 20.38 10.14 21.15
N ILE A 35 19.35 10.93 21.49
CA ILE A 35 19.09 12.21 20.83
C ILE A 35 20.23 13.19 21.13
N GLU A 36 20.68 13.25 22.37
CA GLU A 36 21.81 14.10 22.79
C GLU A 36 23.13 13.64 22.16
N GLU A 37 23.45 12.36 22.30
CA GLU A 37 24.70 11.75 21.81
C GLU A 37 24.88 11.84 20.29
N LEU A 38 23.79 11.82 19.52
CA LEU A 38 23.84 11.96 18.06
C LEU A 38 23.61 13.41 17.59
N GLY A 39 23.53 14.38 18.51
CA GLY A 39 23.36 15.79 18.17
C GLY A 39 22.04 16.09 17.45
N LEU A 40 20.96 15.41 17.86
CA LEU A 40 19.61 15.57 17.30
C LEU A 40 18.69 16.42 18.19
N GLU A 41 19.20 17.01 19.28
CA GLU A 41 18.39 17.76 20.26
C GLU A 41 17.66 18.95 19.63
N GLN A 42 18.35 19.72 18.78
CA GLN A 42 17.75 20.88 18.09
C GLN A 42 16.58 20.49 17.17
N VAL A 43 16.58 19.25 16.68
CA VAL A 43 15.60 18.73 15.73
C VAL A 43 14.63 17.73 16.34
N ARG A 44 14.65 17.56 17.66
CA ARG A 44 13.83 16.60 18.43
C ARG A 44 12.34 16.59 18.07
N ASP A 45 11.74 17.77 18.02
CA ASP A 45 10.31 17.97 17.74
C ASP A 45 10.03 18.32 16.27
N THR A 46 11.04 18.30 15.42
CA THR A 46 10.88 18.59 13.99
C THR A 46 10.39 17.36 13.23
N ASN A 47 9.56 17.58 12.21
CA ASN A 47 9.09 16.50 11.34
C ASN A 47 10.24 15.92 10.51
N VAL A 48 10.30 14.60 10.40
CA VAL A 48 11.35 13.88 9.64
C VAL A 48 11.45 14.33 8.18
N SER A 49 10.35 14.79 7.58
CA SER A 49 10.35 15.32 6.19
C SER A 49 11.08 16.66 6.03
N ARG A 50 11.37 17.36 7.12
CA ARG A 50 12.06 18.66 7.13
C ARG A 50 13.53 18.55 7.56
N LEU A 51 13.97 17.37 7.98
CA LEU A 51 15.34 17.12 8.41
C LEU A 51 16.31 17.20 7.22
N THR A 52 17.55 17.57 7.51
CA THR A 52 18.65 17.45 6.56
C THR A 52 18.98 15.98 6.30
N ARG A 53 19.67 15.70 5.19
CA ARG A 53 20.03 14.30 4.86
C ARG A 53 20.92 13.67 5.93
N SER A 54 21.86 14.43 6.50
CA SER A 54 22.75 13.94 7.56
C SER A 54 22.01 13.68 8.87
N GLU A 55 21.06 14.53 9.25
CA GLU A 55 20.16 14.28 10.41
C GLU A 55 19.32 13.02 10.21
N VAL A 56 18.77 12.80 9.02
CA VAL A 56 18.03 11.56 8.70
C VAL A 56 18.93 10.33 8.82
N ARG A 57 20.20 10.41 8.42
CA ARG A 57 21.18 9.31 8.59
C ARG A 57 21.44 9.04 10.06
N ARG A 58 21.70 10.08 10.85
CA ARG A 58 21.90 9.98 12.31
C ARG A 58 20.67 9.38 13.00
N LEU A 59 19.47 9.81 12.64
CA LEU A 59 18.21 9.23 13.14
C LEU A 59 18.06 7.74 12.77
N ASN A 60 18.39 7.35 11.54
CA ASN A 60 18.34 5.94 11.13
C ASN A 60 19.32 5.07 11.93
N VAL A 61 20.51 5.60 12.23
CA VAL A 61 21.48 4.94 13.11
C VAL A 61 20.94 4.85 14.54
N ALA A 62 20.37 5.94 15.09
CA ALA A 62 19.72 5.97 16.39
C ALA A 62 18.64 4.88 16.54
N CYS A 63 17.79 4.72 15.52
CA CYS A 63 16.77 3.68 15.47
C CYS A 63 17.32 2.24 15.59
N GLN A 64 18.55 2.00 15.11
CA GLN A 64 19.21 0.68 15.25
C GLN A 64 19.94 0.55 16.60
N LEU A 65 20.50 1.63 17.13
CA LEU A 65 21.19 1.65 18.42
C LEU A 65 20.23 1.39 19.60
N LEU A 66 18.95 1.78 19.47
CA LEU A 66 17.89 1.46 20.43
C LEU A 66 17.73 -0.05 20.71
N LEU A 67 18.15 -0.89 19.76
CA LEU A 67 18.06 -2.35 19.89
C LEU A 67 19.13 -2.94 20.80
N ASP A 68 20.16 -2.16 21.17
CA ASP A 68 21.30 -2.59 21.98
C ASP A 68 21.92 -3.92 21.49
N MET A 69 22.19 -3.99 20.18
CA MET A 69 22.73 -5.20 19.55
C MET A 69 24.24 -5.32 19.77
N ALA A 70 24.73 -6.54 19.95
CA ALA A 70 26.18 -6.80 20.01
C ALA A 70 26.89 -6.58 18.67
N ILE A 71 26.17 -6.72 17.55
CA ILE A 71 26.68 -6.55 16.19
C ILE A 71 25.76 -5.57 15.46
N LEU A 72 26.33 -4.48 14.94
CA LEU A 72 25.65 -3.47 14.14
C LEU A 72 26.23 -3.48 12.72
N ILE A 73 25.36 -3.63 11.72
CA ILE A 73 25.75 -3.61 10.30
C ILE A 73 25.09 -2.40 9.65
N LEU A 74 25.90 -1.54 9.05
CA LEU A 74 25.45 -0.28 8.42
C LEU A 74 25.89 -0.25 6.96
N ASP A 75 24.95 -0.08 6.05
CA ASP A 75 25.25 0.10 4.64
C ASP A 75 25.32 1.59 4.28
N GLN A 76 26.53 2.06 3.95
CA GLN A 76 26.84 3.44 3.56
C GLN A 76 26.23 4.49 4.50
N PRO A 77 26.49 4.43 5.82
CA PRO A 77 25.87 5.34 6.77
C PRO A 77 26.25 6.81 6.54
N THR A 78 27.42 7.06 5.93
CA THR A 78 28.01 8.38 5.70
C THR A 78 27.67 8.98 4.33
N LYS A 79 26.82 8.31 3.53
CA LYS A 79 26.44 8.79 2.20
C LYS A 79 25.66 10.10 2.31
N GLU A 80 26.10 11.10 1.53
CA GLU A 80 25.51 12.44 1.50
C GLU A 80 25.58 13.19 2.84
N MET A 81 26.59 12.87 3.65
CA MET A 81 26.98 13.63 4.84
C MET A 81 28.18 14.51 4.50
N ASP A 82 28.31 15.65 5.19
CA ASP A 82 29.51 16.46 5.11
C ASP A 82 30.66 15.78 5.90
N ILE A 83 31.87 16.33 5.77
CA ILE A 83 33.07 15.73 6.39
C ILE A 83 32.97 15.81 7.92
N PHE A 84 32.40 16.89 8.47
CA PHE A 84 32.26 17.08 9.91
C PHE A 84 31.23 16.12 10.53
N ASP A 85 30.02 15.99 9.96
CA ASP A 85 29.03 15.03 10.46
C ASP A 85 29.53 13.59 10.28
N THR A 86 30.29 13.32 9.21
CA THR A 86 30.89 12.01 8.97
C THR A 86 31.92 11.67 10.06
N PHE A 87 32.83 12.60 10.36
CA PHE A 87 33.81 12.45 11.43
C PHE A 87 33.11 12.16 12.77
N PHE A 88 32.12 12.98 13.11
CA PHE A 88 31.33 12.82 14.33
C PHE A 88 30.65 11.45 14.41
N LEU A 89 29.98 11.01 13.35
CA LEU A 89 29.27 9.72 13.34
C LEU A 89 30.24 8.54 13.44
N VAL A 90 31.37 8.57 12.74
CA VAL A 90 32.37 7.50 12.77
C VAL A 90 33.07 7.43 14.13
N GLU A 91 33.39 8.58 14.73
CA GLU A 91 33.94 8.65 16.08
C GLU A 91 32.96 8.10 17.12
N TYR A 92 31.69 8.51 17.04
CA TYR A 92 30.63 7.97 17.90
C TYR A 92 30.52 6.43 17.77
N LEU A 93 30.45 5.90 16.55
CA LEU A 93 30.38 4.46 16.30
C LEU A 93 31.63 3.70 16.79
N ARG A 94 32.81 4.33 16.70
CA ARG A 94 34.06 3.78 17.24
C ARG A 94 34.02 3.70 18.77
N ASN A 95 33.55 4.75 19.43
CA ASN A 95 33.38 4.76 20.88
C ASN A 95 32.33 3.74 21.32
N TRP A 96 31.23 3.63 20.58
CA TRP A 96 30.21 2.61 20.80
C TRP A 96 30.76 1.19 20.64
N ALA A 97 31.60 0.94 19.61
CA ALA A 97 32.28 -0.35 19.43
C ALA A 97 33.27 -0.66 20.57
N SER A 98 33.93 0.35 21.15
CA SER A 98 34.88 0.17 22.26
C SER A 98 34.26 -0.45 23.52
N THR A 99 32.93 -0.40 23.66
CA THR A 99 32.18 -1.02 24.77
C THR A 99 32.04 -2.55 24.67
N GLY A 100 32.79 -3.20 23.77
CA GLY A 100 32.72 -4.64 23.53
C GLY A 100 31.70 -5.03 22.45
N ARG A 101 31.32 -4.09 21.57
CA ARG A 101 30.39 -4.30 20.47
C ARG A 101 31.11 -4.28 19.13
N VAL A 102 30.50 -4.86 18.09
CA VAL A 102 31.06 -4.91 16.74
C VAL A 102 30.25 -4.02 15.82
N VAL A 103 30.92 -3.10 15.12
CA VAL A 103 30.32 -2.29 14.06
C VAL A 103 30.96 -2.66 12.73
N ILE A 104 30.14 -3.05 11.76
CA ILE A 104 30.54 -3.31 10.38
C ILE A 104 29.85 -2.26 9.53
N MET A 105 30.62 -1.48 8.77
CA MET A 105 30.07 -0.47 7.87
C MET A 105 30.77 -0.45 6.53
N SER A 106 30.00 -0.21 5.47
CA SER A 106 30.55 0.11 4.14
C SER A 106 30.76 1.62 4.05
N LEU A 107 31.93 2.05 3.59
CA LEU A 107 32.28 3.46 3.40
C LEU A 107 32.60 3.70 1.93
N HIS A 108 32.07 4.79 1.37
CA HIS A 108 32.66 5.38 0.17
C HIS A 108 34.00 6.01 0.53
N PRO A 109 34.99 6.05 -0.39
CA PRO A 109 36.39 6.34 -0.06
C PRO A 109 36.51 7.49 0.96
N PRO A 110 36.91 7.16 2.21
CA PRO A 110 36.93 8.15 3.29
C PRO A 110 38.16 9.04 3.17
N THR A 111 38.09 10.25 3.75
CA THR A 111 39.28 11.08 3.94
C THR A 111 40.29 10.38 4.86
N TYR A 112 41.54 10.85 4.85
CA TYR A 112 42.61 10.24 5.62
C TYR A 112 42.30 10.24 7.13
N GLU A 113 41.67 11.30 7.65
CA GLU A 113 41.29 11.44 9.06
C GLU A 113 40.30 10.34 9.47
N ILE A 114 39.25 10.14 8.66
CA ILE A 114 38.23 9.11 8.90
C ILE A 114 38.85 7.72 8.74
N PHE A 115 39.70 7.53 7.72
CA PHE A 115 40.41 6.27 7.52
C PHE A 115 41.26 5.91 8.74
N ALA A 116 41.96 6.87 9.35
CA ALA A 116 42.81 6.65 10.52
C ALA A 116 42.04 6.15 11.76
N MET A 117 40.73 6.44 11.86
CA MET A 117 39.86 5.98 12.94
C MET A 117 39.49 4.49 12.85
N LEU A 118 39.60 3.88 11.66
CA LEU A 118 39.19 2.50 11.43
C LEU A 118 40.17 1.52 12.10
N THR A 119 39.61 0.51 12.76
CA THR A 119 40.39 -0.55 13.43
C THR A 119 40.79 -1.65 12.46
N LYS A 120 39.83 -2.17 11.70
CA LYS A 120 40.01 -3.18 10.65
C LYS A 120 39.45 -2.69 9.33
N VAL A 121 40.07 -3.11 8.24
CA VAL A 121 39.68 -2.76 6.87
C VAL A 121 39.55 -4.05 6.08
N VAL A 122 38.46 -4.15 5.31
CA VAL A 122 38.24 -5.21 4.35
C VAL A 122 38.05 -4.57 2.98
N LEU A 123 38.90 -4.93 2.03
CA LEU A 123 38.85 -4.45 0.66
C LEU A 123 38.31 -5.57 -0.23
N ILE A 124 37.17 -5.30 -0.88
CA ILE A 124 36.45 -6.27 -1.72
C ILE A 124 36.31 -5.69 -3.11
N SER A 125 36.64 -6.48 -4.13
CA SER A 125 36.35 -6.17 -5.53
C SER A 125 35.93 -7.43 -6.27
N ALA A 126 34.97 -7.31 -7.20
CA ALA A 126 34.43 -8.43 -7.97
C ALA A 126 34.06 -9.68 -7.13
N ALA A 127 33.47 -9.46 -5.94
CA ALA A 127 33.14 -10.51 -4.96
C ALA A 127 34.33 -11.33 -4.41
N ARG A 128 35.56 -10.85 -4.61
CA ARG A 128 36.79 -11.42 -4.05
C ARG A 128 37.40 -10.45 -3.02
N THR A 129 38.01 -11.00 -1.99
CA THR A 129 38.70 -10.23 -0.94
C THR A 129 40.14 -9.96 -1.37
N MET A 130 40.52 -8.68 -1.45
CA MET A 130 41.87 -8.24 -1.81
C MET A 130 42.75 -8.05 -0.57
N PHE A 131 42.12 -7.64 0.53
CA PHE A 131 42.77 -7.45 1.83
C PHE A 131 41.73 -7.57 2.94
N SER A 132 42.11 -8.18 4.05
CA SER A 132 41.31 -8.21 5.29
C SER A 132 42.25 -8.25 6.48
N GLY A 133 42.29 -7.18 7.27
CA GLY A 133 43.22 -7.09 8.39
C GLY A 133 43.07 -5.81 9.21
N TYR A 134 44.01 -5.56 10.12
CA TYR A 134 44.08 -4.27 10.80
C TYR A 134 44.53 -3.19 9.81
N ARG A 135 44.02 -1.97 10.00
CA ARG A 135 44.37 -0.83 9.15
C ARG A 135 45.89 -0.60 9.06
N ARG A 136 46.61 -0.76 10.19
CA ARG A 136 48.06 -0.60 10.28
C ARG A 136 48.85 -1.59 9.41
N ASP A 137 48.28 -2.76 9.13
CA ASP A 137 48.93 -3.83 8.36
C ASP A 137 48.68 -3.68 6.85
N MET A 138 47.77 -2.79 6.45
CA MET A 138 47.39 -2.57 5.05
C MET A 138 48.56 -2.05 4.21
N LEU A 139 49.23 -0.98 4.65
CA LEU A 139 50.35 -0.40 3.91
C LEU A 139 51.53 -1.38 3.79
N PRO A 140 51.99 -2.05 4.86
CA PRO A 140 53.02 -3.09 4.78
C PRO A 140 52.65 -4.23 3.82
N TYR A 141 51.40 -4.70 3.86
CA TYR A 141 50.92 -5.76 2.98
C TYR A 141 51.02 -5.37 1.50
N PHE A 142 50.46 -4.21 1.12
CA PHE A 142 50.51 -3.77 -0.27
C PHE A 142 51.93 -3.44 -0.75
N THR A 143 52.80 -3.01 0.16
CA THR A 143 54.23 -2.83 -0.14
C THR A 143 54.93 -4.17 -0.40
N SER A 144 54.55 -5.26 0.30
CA SER A 144 55.15 -6.58 0.09
C SER A 144 54.76 -7.26 -1.24
N ILE A 145 53.69 -6.79 -1.87
CA ILE A 145 53.21 -7.27 -3.18
C ILE A 145 53.52 -6.27 -4.31
N ASP A 146 54.51 -5.39 -4.10
CA ASP A 146 54.99 -4.39 -5.06
C ASP A 146 53.98 -3.29 -5.46
N TYR A 147 53.02 -2.97 -4.59
CA TYR A 147 52.08 -1.85 -4.75
C TYR A 147 52.16 -0.82 -3.62
N PRO A 148 53.30 -0.10 -3.44
CA PRO A 148 53.41 0.92 -2.42
C PRO A 148 52.54 2.16 -2.75
N SER A 149 51.85 2.69 -1.74
CA SER A 149 51.11 3.95 -1.88
C SER A 149 52.08 5.13 -2.12
N PRO A 150 51.85 5.99 -3.12
CA PRO A 150 52.63 7.20 -3.34
C PRO A 150 52.64 8.13 -2.12
N ALA A 151 53.73 8.88 -1.95
CA ALA A 151 53.79 9.94 -0.96
C ALA A 151 52.69 10.99 -1.24
N PHE A 152 52.00 11.42 -0.18
CA PHE A 152 50.91 12.41 -0.22
C PHE A 152 49.61 11.98 -0.92
N LYS A 153 49.46 10.72 -1.36
CA LYS A 153 48.15 10.18 -1.75
C LYS A 153 47.47 9.49 -0.56
N ASN A 154 46.17 9.67 -0.43
CA ASN A 154 45.38 8.97 0.57
C ASN A 154 45.40 7.46 0.30
N PRO A 155 45.85 6.61 1.25
CA PRO A 155 45.93 5.17 1.04
C PRO A 155 44.57 4.55 0.71
N SER A 156 43.48 5.00 1.33
CA SER A 156 42.14 4.44 1.07
C SER A 156 41.72 4.65 -0.40
N ASP A 157 41.98 5.84 -0.93
CA ASP A 157 41.70 6.22 -2.31
C ASP A 157 42.59 5.47 -3.29
N TYR A 158 43.91 5.45 -3.05
CA TYR A 158 44.87 4.74 -3.88
C TYR A 158 44.57 3.24 -4.01
N TYR A 159 44.32 2.55 -2.90
CA TYR A 159 44.05 1.12 -2.94
C TYR A 159 42.65 0.80 -3.48
N LEU A 160 41.69 1.73 -3.36
CA LEU A 160 40.40 1.57 -4.02
C LEU A 160 40.56 1.67 -5.54
N ASP A 161 41.28 2.67 -6.05
CA ASP A 161 41.62 2.81 -7.48
C ASP A 161 42.37 1.59 -8.04
N LEU A 162 43.21 0.96 -7.21
CA LEU A 162 43.95 -0.24 -7.60
C LEU A 162 43.03 -1.44 -7.83
N VAL A 163 41.94 -1.56 -7.06
CA VAL A 163 41.04 -2.71 -7.11
C VAL A 163 39.75 -2.43 -7.88
N THR A 164 39.52 -1.22 -8.36
CA THR A 164 38.39 -0.90 -9.23
C THR A 164 38.63 -1.44 -10.63
N LEU A 165 37.55 -1.96 -11.24
CA LEU A 165 37.55 -2.39 -12.63
C LEU A 165 37.33 -1.16 -13.50
N ASP A 166 38.21 -0.96 -14.48
CA ASP A 166 38.13 0.14 -15.43
C ASP A 166 37.31 -0.30 -16.64
N ASP A 167 36.18 0.35 -16.89
CA ASP A 167 35.25 0.06 -17.99
C ASP A 167 35.36 1.05 -19.17
N LEU A 168 36.37 1.94 -19.18
CA LEU A 168 36.55 2.94 -20.24
C LEU A 168 36.90 2.33 -21.60
N SER A 169 37.62 1.20 -21.61
CA SER A 169 37.96 0.49 -22.85
C SER A 169 38.09 -1.02 -22.61
N ALA A 170 37.87 -1.83 -23.66
CA ALA A 170 38.03 -3.28 -23.55
C ALA A 170 39.45 -3.70 -23.14
N ALA A 171 40.48 -2.94 -23.57
CA ALA A 171 41.86 -3.17 -23.17
C ALA A 171 42.08 -2.87 -21.67
N ALA A 172 41.61 -1.72 -21.19
CA ALA A 172 41.70 -1.34 -19.77
C ALA A 172 40.90 -2.28 -18.86
N MET A 173 39.76 -2.79 -19.35
CA MET A 173 38.96 -3.78 -18.65
C MET A 173 39.71 -5.12 -18.51
N LEU A 174 40.38 -5.58 -19.57
CA LEU A 174 41.17 -6.81 -19.52
C LEU A 174 42.39 -6.67 -18.59
N GLU A 175 43.07 -5.52 -18.64
CA GLU A 175 44.21 -5.24 -17.76
C GLU A 175 43.79 -5.16 -16.29
N SER A 176 42.75 -4.38 -15.98
CA SER A 176 42.26 -4.20 -14.62
C SER A 176 41.68 -5.50 -14.04
N SER A 177 40.93 -6.28 -14.84
CA SER A 177 40.43 -7.59 -14.40
C SER A 177 41.55 -8.58 -14.11
N GLY A 178 42.59 -8.64 -14.96
CA GLY A 178 43.78 -9.46 -14.72
C GLY A 178 44.53 -9.05 -13.45
N ARG A 179 44.67 -7.74 -13.20
CA ARG A 179 45.26 -7.19 -11.98
C ARG A 179 44.47 -7.58 -10.72
N ILE A 180 43.14 -7.42 -10.75
CA ILE A 180 42.25 -7.77 -9.64
C ILE A 180 42.32 -9.28 -9.35
N GLU A 181 42.36 -10.12 -10.38
CA GLU A 181 42.49 -11.56 -10.22
C GLU A 181 43.83 -11.96 -9.59
N ALA A 182 44.93 -11.36 -10.05
CA ALA A 182 46.25 -11.58 -9.47
C ALA A 182 46.28 -11.19 -7.98
N LEU A 183 45.79 -10.00 -7.63
CA LEU A 183 45.73 -9.53 -6.24
C LEU A 183 44.88 -10.44 -5.34
N ALA A 184 43.72 -10.89 -5.83
CA ALA A 184 42.86 -11.81 -5.11
C ALA A 184 43.56 -13.15 -4.82
N ASN A 185 44.27 -13.69 -5.81
CA ASN A 185 44.96 -14.97 -5.70
C ASN A 185 46.14 -14.89 -4.73
N VAL A 186 46.88 -13.77 -4.72
CA VAL A 186 47.95 -13.51 -3.75
C VAL A 186 47.39 -13.48 -2.33
N PHE A 187 46.29 -12.76 -2.10
CA PHE A 187 45.67 -12.72 -0.77
C PHE A 187 45.14 -14.10 -0.32
N ALA A 188 44.45 -14.81 -1.22
CA ALA A 188 43.86 -16.12 -0.94
C ALA A 188 44.91 -17.21 -0.68
N SER A 189 46.07 -17.15 -1.35
CA SER A 189 47.18 -18.08 -1.12
C SER A 189 47.93 -17.78 0.18
N ALA A 190 48.07 -16.50 0.55
CA ALA A 190 48.69 -16.09 1.80
C ALA A 190 47.81 -16.40 3.03
N HIS A 191 46.50 -16.38 2.87
CA HIS A 191 45.53 -16.65 3.93
C HIS A 191 44.73 -17.91 3.61
N ALA A 192 45.26 -19.07 4.04
CA ALA A 192 44.46 -20.29 4.10
C ALA A 192 43.19 -20.01 4.94
N PRO A 193 42.01 -20.54 4.55
CA PRO A 193 40.79 -20.33 5.33
C PRO A 193 41.04 -20.79 6.77
N PRO A 194 40.92 -19.91 7.77
CA PRO A 194 41.14 -20.30 9.15
C PRO A 194 40.17 -21.44 9.49
N GLU A 195 40.64 -22.40 10.31
CA GLU A 195 39.76 -23.40 10.90
C GLU A 195 38.55 -22.69 11.53
N PRO A 196 37.32 -23.21 11.32
CA PRO A 196 36.14 -22.54 11.81
C PRO A 196 36.28 -22.34 13.32
N PRO A 197 36.19 -21.10 13.83
CA PRO A 197 36.27 -20.87 15.27
C PRO A 197 35.15 -21.67 15.96
N PRO A 198 35.36 -22.06 17.24
CA PRO A 198 34.31 -22.73 18.00
C PRO A 198 33.01 -21.92 17.92
N PRO A 199 31.84 -22.57 17.78
CA PRO A 199 30.58 -21.89 17.56
C PRO A 199 30.30 -20.96 18.74
N VAL A 200 30.54 -19.66 18.55
CA VAL A 200 30.13 -18.64 19.50
C VAL A 200 28.60 -18.61 19.44
N PRO A 201 27.90 -18.72 20.58
CA PRO A 201 26.45 -18.60 20.59
C PRO A 201 26.07 -17.25 19.98
N LEU A 202 25.38 -17.30 18.84
CA LEU A 202 24.85 -16.11 18.20
C LEU A 202 23.91 -15.40 19.19
N PRO A 203 23.90 -14.05 19.21
CA PRO A 203 22.93 -13.31 20.00
C PRO A 203 21.52 -13.83 19.72
N ALA A 204 20.74 -14.10 20.76
CA ALA A 204 19.38 -14.59 20.59
C ALA A 204 18.58 -13.60 19.72
N PRO A 205 17.79 -14.09 18.74
CA PRO A 205 17.00 -13.20 17.89
C PRO A 205 16.03 -12.36 18.73
N SER A 206 15.84 -11.11 18.32
CA SER A 206 14.85 -10.22 18.93
C SER A 206 13.47 -10.88 18.88
N THR A 207 12.77 -10.93 20.01
CA THR A 207 11.41 -11.46 20.07
C THR A 207 10.47 -10.45 19.42
N PRO A 208 9.63 -10.85 18.45
CA PRO A 208 8.66 -9.94 17.87
C PRO A 208 7.69 -9.45 18.96
N PRO A 209 7.25 -8.18 18.89
CA PRO A 209 6.31 -7.63 19.87
C PRO A 209 4.95 -8.33 19.79
N ASN A 210 4.22 -8.36 20.90
CA ASN A 210 2.85 -8.89 20.95
C ASN A 210 1.96 -8.19 19.91
N VAL A 211 1.02 -8.93 19.31
CA VAL A 211 0.11 -8.40 18.28
C VAL A 211 -0.68 -7.18 18.79
N LEU A 212 -1.16 -7.21 20.03
CA LEU A 212 -1.89 -6.08 20.63
C LEU A 212 -1.03 -4.81 20.74
N LEU A 213 0.25 -4.96 21.06
CA LEU A 213 1.18 -3.84 21.14
C LEU A 213 1.44 -3.27 19.74
N GLN A 214 1.55 -4.13 18.71
CA GLN A 214 1.66 -3.69 17.33
C GLN A 214 0.43 -2.87 16.91
N VAL A 215 -0.78 -3.34 17.23
CA VAL A 215 -2.02 -2.63 16.91
C VAL A 215 -2.08 -1.28 17.64
N PHE A 216 -1.76 -1.24 18.93
CA PHE A 216 -1.77 0.01 19.69
C PHE A 216 -0.76 1.03 19.14
N ALA A 217 0.45 0.59 18.82
CA ALA A 217 1.47 1.45 18.21
C ALA A 217 1.06 1.97 16.82
N LEU A 218 0.35 1.15 16.02
CA LEU A 218 -0.19 1.57 14.73
C LEU A 218 -1.35 2.57 14.89
N ILE A 219 -2.22 2.38 15.88
CA ILE A 219 -3.28 3.33 16.25
C ILE A 219 -2.66 4.66 16.66
N GLU A 220 -1.68 4.65 17.56
CA GLU A 220 -0.97 5.86 18.00
C GLU A 220 -0.30 6.58 16.82
N LYS A 221 0.41 5.83 15.96
CA LYS A 221 1.02 6.38 14.73
C LYS A 221 -0.03 7.02 13.81
N SER A 222 -1.18 6.37 13.63
CA SER A 222 -2.26 6.86 12.78
C SER A 222 -2.95 8.09 13.36
N LEU A 223 -3.28 8.08 14.66
CA LEU A 223 -3.98 9.16 15.35
C LEU A 223 -3.11 10.40 15.51
N VAL A 224 -1.83 10.26 15.85
CA VAL A 224 -1.00 11.43 16.18
C VAL A 224 -0.38 12.05 14.92
N PHE A 225 0.00 11.25 13.93
CA PHE A 225 0.84 11.74 12.82
C PHE A 225 0.21 11.63 11.46
N THR A 226 -0.48 10.52 11.20
CA THR A 226 -1.17 10.40 9.92
C THR A 226 -2.40 11.31 9.91
N GLN A 227 -2.99 11.64 11.06
CA GLN A 227 -4.23 12.42 11.17
C GLN A 227 -4.27 13.68 10.31
N MET A 228 -3.22 14.51 10.20
CA MET A 228 -3.31 15.72 9.38
C MET A 228 -3.35 15.43 7.88
N THR A 229 -2.56 14.48 7.40
CA THR A 229 -2.54 14.09 5.99
C THR A 229 -3.72 13.19 5.64
N THR A 230 -4.09 12.23 6.51
CA THR A 230 -5.30 11.41 6.34
C THR A 230 -6.56 12.24 6.46
N LEU A 231 -6.66 13.19 7.38
CA LEU A 231 -7.83 14.06 7.48
C LEU A 231 -7.94 14.94 6.24
N SER A 232 -6.84 15.51 5.75
CA SER A 232 -6.85 16.27 4.49
C SER A 232 -7.29 15.40 3.30
N ASN A 233 -6.79 14.17 3.21
CA ASN A 233 -7.20 13.21 2.17
C ASN A 233 -8.68 12.83 2.31
N VAL A 234 -9.15 12.53 3.52
CA VAL A 234 -10.55 12.19 3.82
C VAL A 234 -11.47 13.37 3.52
N ILE A 235 -11.10 14.59 3.91
CA ILE A 235 -11.87 15.81 3.59
C ILE A 235 -11.93 16.01 2.08
N THR A 236 -10.80 15.88 1.38
CA THR A 236 -10.75 16.01 -0.09
C THR A 236 -11.64 14.96 -0.76
N ARG A 237 -11.60 13.73 -0.26
CA ARG A 237 -12.42 12.62 -0.73
C ARG A 237 -13.91 12.86 -0.52
N VAL A 238 -14.31 13.28 0.67
CA VAL A 238 -15.69 13.63 1.03
C VAL A 238 -16.19 14.82 0.19
N LEU A 239 -15.33 15.82 -0.04
CA LEU A 239 -15.67 16.99 -0.85
C LEU A 239 -15.87 16.62 -2.33
N ILE A 240 -14.97 15.84 -2.92
CA ILE A 240 -15.14 15.34 -4.30
C ILE A 240 -16.38 14.46 -4.40
N ALA A 241 -16.63 13.61 -3.40
CA ALA A 241 -17.83 12.77 -3.35
C ALA A 241 -19.12 13.60 -3.30
N ALA A 242 -19.15 14.66 -2.48
CA ALA A 242 -20.28 15.58 -2.42
C ALA A 242 -20.49 16.34 -3.74
N ILE A 243 -19.42 16.78 -4.41
CA ILE A 243 -19.51 17.42 -5.73
C ILE A 243 -20.07 16.44 -6.77
N MET A 244 -19.54 15.21 -6.83
CA MET A 244 -20.05 14.18 -7.74
C MET A 244 -21.52 13.83 -7.44
N SER A 245 -21.90 13.82 -6.17
CA SER A 245 -23.29 13.66 -5.75
C SER A 245 -24.18 14.79 -6.24
N LEU A 246 -23.75 16.05 -6.11
CA LEU A 246 -24.51 17.21 -6.57
C LEU A 246 -24.67 17.18 -8.09
N VAL A 247 -23.61 16.88 -8.83
CA VAL A 247 -23.68 16.75 -10.30
C VAL A 247 -24.70 15.68 -10.70
N THR A 248 -24.63 14.50 -10.08
CA THR A 248 -25.57 13.41 -10.36
C THR A 248 -27.00 13.80 -9.97
N GLY A 249 -27.18 14.44 -8.82
CA GLY A 249 -28.49 14.94 -8.37
C GLY A 249 -29.06 16.05 -9.24
N THR A 250 -28.24 16.92 -9.84
CA THR A 250 -28.71 17.95 -10.79
C THR A 250 -29.12 17.38 -12.14
N ILE A 251 -28.45 16.33 -12.62
CA ILE A 251 -28.81 15.65 -13.88
C ILE A 251 -30.18 14.99 -13.73
N PHE A 252 -30.40 14.34 -12.59
CA PHE A 252 -31.64 13.65 -12.26
C PHE A 252 -32.50 14.48 -11.31
N TRP A 253 -32.54 15.80 -11.49
CA TRP A 253 -33.32 16.68 -10.62
C TRP A 253 -34.80 16.34 -10.70
N ASP A 254 -35.42 16.03 -9.55
CA ASP A 254 -36.85 15.82 -9.37
C ASP A 254 -37.50 15.04 -10.53
N LEU A 255 -37.23 13.72 -10.59
CA LEU A 255 -37.63 12.88 -11.72
C LEU A 255 -39.10 13.13 -12.09
N PRO A 256 -39.39 13.55 -13.34
CA PRO A 256 -40.63 14.22 -13.70
C PRO A 256 -41.83 13.29 -13.53
N THR A 257 -42.79 13.66 -12.68
CA THR A 257 -43.97 12.83 -12.38
C THR A 257 -45.02 12.76 -13.50
N THR A 258 -44.79 13.44 -14.63
CA THR A 258 -45.80 13.69 -15.67
C THR A 258 -45.87 12.60 -16.75
N ASP A 259 -44.74 11.99 -17.13
CA ASP A 259 -44.69 10.99 -18.22
C ASP A 259 -44.27 9.60 -17.72
N ALA A 260 -45.21 8.65 -17.75
CA ALA A 260 -45.04 7.34 -17.12
C ALA A 260 -43.98 6.41 -17.76
N LYS A 261 -43.53 6.67 -19.01
CA LYS A 261 -42.45 5.91 -19.67
C LYS A 261 -41.07 6.53 -19.45
N LEU A 262 -41.00 7.85 -19.42
CA LEU A 262 -39.76 8.58 -19.13
C LEU A 262 -39.37 8.35 -17.67
N THR A 263 -40.36 8.39 -16.76
CA THR A 263 -40.16 8.13 -15.33
C THR A 263 -39.50 6.79 -15.03
N GLN A 264 -39.90 5.70 -15.69
CA GLN A 264 -39.39 4.36 -15.40
C GLN A 264 -37.93 4.18 -15.86
N ASN A 265 -37.61 4.66 -17.07
CA ASN A 265 -36.25 4.55 -17.61
C ASN A 265 -35.28 5.50 -16.89
N ASP A 266 -35.73 6.70 -16.53
CA ASP A 266 -34.91 7.68 -15.81
C ASP A 266 -34.57 7.19 -14.39
N ARG A 267 -35.47 6.46 -13.74
CA ARG A 267 -35.24 5.81 -12.43
C ARG A 267 -34.18 4.71 -12.49
N VAL A 268 -34.31 3.81 -13.45
CA VAL A 268 -33.28 2.77 -13.72
C VAL A 268 -31.95 3.43 -14.09
N GLY A 269 -31.98 4.48 -14.91
CA GLY A 269 -30.82 5.26 -15.32
C GLY A 269 -30.12 5.95 -14.15
N PHE A 270 -30.87 6.50 -13.19
CA PHE A 270 -30.34 7.08 -11.96
C PHE A 270 -29.55 6.04 -11.16
N HIS A 271 -30.18 4.91 -10.83
CA HIS A 271 -29.52 3.84 -10.08
C HIS A 271 -28.28 3.30 -10.80
N TYR A 272 -28.37 3.10 -12.12
CA TYR A 272 -27.23 2.69 -12.93
C TYR A 272 -26.10 3.73 -12.88
N SER A 273 -26.40 5.01 -13.08
CA SER A 273 -25.37 6.07 -13.08
C SER A 273 -24.65 6.17 -11.73
N VAL A 274 -25.41 6.20 -10.63
CA VAL A 274 -24.92 6.33 -9.25
C VAL A 274 -24.03 5.16 -8.87
N MET A 275 -24.38 3.96 -9.33
CA MET A 275 -23.72 2.71 -8.97
C MET A 275 -22.50 2.38 -9.85
N CYS A 276 -22.59 2.71 -11.14
CA CYS A 276 -21.71 2.18 -12.17
C CYS A 276 -20.81 3.22 -12.83
N LEU A 277 -21.18 4.49 -12.92
CA LEU A 277 -20.44 5.47 -13.74
C LEU A 277 -19.78 6.56 -12.89
N THR A 278 -20.58 7.30 -12.12
CA THR A 278 -20.14 8.50 -11.40
C THR A 278 -19.23 8.18 -10.22
N VAL A 279 -19.17 6.91 -9.81
CA VAL A 279 -18.32 6.39 -8.73
C VAL A 279 -16.87 6.10 -9.19
N TRP A 280 -16.61 5.95 -10.49
CA TRP A 280 -15.29 5.54 -10.98
C TRP A 280 -14.12 6.47 -10.61
N PRO A 281 -14.25 7.81 -10.68
CA PRO A 281 -13.16 8.69 -10.26
C PRO A 281 -12.79 8.51 -8.79
N LEU A 282 -13.78 8.29 -7.92
CA LEU A 282 -13.57 8.06 -6.48
C LEU A 282 -12.87 6.72 -6.23
N LEU A 283 -13.30 5.66 -6.94
CA LEU A 283 -12.73 4.32 -6.77
C LEU A 283 -11.35 4.16 -7.40
N LEU A 284 -11.14 4.62 -8.64
CA LEU A 284 -9.93 4.29 -9.41
C LEU A 284 -8.77 5.24 -9.15
N TRP A 285 -9.05 6.54 -9.00
CA TRP A 285 -7.99 7.54 -8.86
C TRP A 285 -7.60 7.75 -7.40
N LEU A 286 -8.58 7.96 -6.52
CA LEU A 286 -8.32 8.32 -5.13
C LEU A 286 -7.81 7.13 -4.31
N SER A 287 -8.45 5.97 -4.42
CA SER A 287 -8.01 4.77 -3.67
C SER A 287 -6.63 4.27 -4.12
N ALA A 288 -6.33 4.36 -5.42
CA ALA A 288 -5.04 3.96 -5.98
C ALA A 288 -3.89 4.84 -5.51
N ARG A 289 -4.09 6.15 -5.54
CA ARG A 289 -3.08 7.12 -5.11
C ARG A 289 -2.74 6.96 -3.62
N GLU A 290 -3.76 6.78 -2.78
CA GLU A 290 -3.58 6.63 -1.33
C GLU A 290 -2.85 5.33 -0.98
N ALA A 291 -3.30 4.20 -1.54
CA ALA A 291 -2.69 2.90 -1.28
C ALA A 291 -1.24 2.82 -1.81
N SER A 292 -0.96 3.38 -3.00
CA SER A 292 0.38 3.46 -3.60
C SER A 292 1.37 4.24 -2.72
N SER A 293 0.97 5.42 -2.26
CA SER A 293 1.80 6.28 -1.40
C SER A 293 2.16 5.61 -0.06
N MET A 294 1.19 4.92 0.55
CA MET A 294 1.38 4.24 1.83
C MET A 294 2.26 2.99 1.70
N ARG A 295 2.11 2.22 0.62
CA ARG A 295 2.81 0.94 0.41
C ARG A 295 4.31 1.04 0.58
N HIS A 296 4.95 2.05 -0.01
CA HIS A 296 6.42 2.15 -0.02
C HIS A 296 7.01 2.39 1.37
N HIS A 297 6.29 3.12 2.23
CA HIS A 297 6.69 3.36 3.62
C HIS A 297 6.50 2.09 4.47
N VAL A 298 5.40 1.40 4.25
CA VAL A 298 5.00 0.18 4.97
C VAL A 298 5.93 -0.98 4.65
N GLU A 299 6.27 -1.19 3.39
CA GLU A 299 7.22 -2.24 2.99
C GLU A 299 8.59 -2.05 3.66
N ARG A 300 9.04 -0.80 3.83
CA ARG A 300 10.29 -0.48 4.55
C ARG A 300 10.18 -0.81 6.03
N ASP A 301 9.08 -0.43 6.69
CA ASP A 301 8.86 -0.71 8.12
C ASP A 301 8.78 -2.24 8.38
N ILE A 302 8.16 -2.98 7.47
CA ILE A 302 8.05 -4.44 7.52
C ILE A 302 9.41 -5.10 7.24
N ALA A 303 10.21 -4.56 6.32
CA ALA A 303 11.58 -5.06 6.05
C ALA A 303 12.49 -4.85 7.27
N VAL A 304 12.30 -3.76 8.00
CA VAL A 304 12.94 -3.54 9.30
C VAL A 304 12.38 -4.48 10.36
N GLY A 305 11.15 -4.99 10.22
CA GLY A 305 10.54 -5.92 11.18
C GLY A 305 9.93 -5.23 12.39
N LEU A 306 9.31 -4.07 12.17
CA LEU A 306 8.57 -3.33 13.21
C LEU A 306 7.21 -3.98 13.53
N TYR A 307 6.45 -4.37 12.51
CA TYR A 307 5.14 -4.99 12.64
C TYR A 307 4.93 -6.04 11.54
N SER A 308 4.00 -6.97 11.78
CA SER A 308 3.65 -8.00 10.81
C SER A 308 2.79 -7.45 9.67
N ARG A 309 2.97 -8.02 8.47
CA ARG A 309 2.16 -7.72 7.27
C ARG A 309 0.66 -7.85 7.54
N LEU A 310 0.27 -8.93 8.22
CA LEU A 310 -1.14 -9.24 8.48
C LEU A 310 -1.78 -8.23 9.44
N VAL A 311 -1.04 -7.81 10.47
CA VAL A 311 -1.52 -6.82 11.44
C VAL A 311 -1.75 -5.48 10.76
N PHE A 312 -0.83 -5.08 9.87
CA PHE A 312 -0.98 -3.85 9.11
C PHE A 312 -2.19 -3.87 8.18
N VAL A 313 -2.42 -4.94 7.42
CA VAL A 313 -3.55 -5.02 6.48
C VAL A 313 -4.88 -4.96 7.20
N LEU A 314 -5.03 -5.68 8.32
CA LEU A 314 -6.25 -5.62 9.12
C LEU A 314 -6.49 -4.21 9.69
N PHE A 315 -5.43 -3.54 10.11
CA PHE A 315 -5.50 -2.18 10.60
C PHE A 315 -5.87 -1.17 9.49
N ASP A 316 -5.25 -1.26 8.32
CA ASP A 316 -5.56 -0.42 7.15
C ASP A 316 -7.03 -0.61 6.71
N GLN A 317 -7.48 -1.86 6.66
CA GLN A 317 -8.87 -2.21 6.32
C GLN A 317 -9.87 -1.57 7.30
N PHE A 318 -9.55 -1.57 8.60
CA PHE A 318 -10.40 -0.98 9.63
C PHE A 318 -10.51 0.55 9.49
N LEU A 319 -9.39 1.24 9.27
CA LEU A 319 -9.38 2.69 9.07
C LEU A 319 -10.14 3.09 7.80
N GLU A 320 -9.98 2.31 6.73
CA GLU A 320 -10.62 2.56 5.45
C GLU A 320 -12.13 2.30 5.48
N LEU A 321 -12.59 1.37 6.32
CA LEU A 321 -14.02 1.14 6.51
C LEU A 321 -14.71 2.40 7.06
N TRP A 322 -14.11 3.05 8.06
CA TRP A 322 -14.63 4.27 8.66
C TRP A 322 -14.66 5.45 7.67
N SER A 323 -13.55 5.71 6.98
CA SER A 323 -13.47 6.79 5.99
C SER A 323 -14.37 6.52 4.78
N GLY A 324 -14.53 5.25 4.40
CA GLY A 324 -15.42 4.79 3.34
C GLY A 324 -16.87 5.13 3.64
N VAL A 325 -17.37 4.79 4.84
CA VAL A 325 -18.75 5.11 5.25
C VAL A 325 -19.03 6.61 5.12
N LEU A 326 -18.15 7.46 5.65
CA LEU A 326 -18.34 8.91 5.57
C LEU A 326 -18.37 9.41 4.11
N THR A 327 -17.49 8.89 3.26
CA THR A 327 -17.42 9.25 1.83
C THR A 327 -18.70 8.87 1.10
N TRP A 328 -19.18 7.64 1.29
CA TRP A 328 -20.34 7.14 0.57
C TRP A 328 -21.65 7.77 1.06
N LEU A 329 -21.73 8.11 2.35
CA LEU A 329 -22.84 8.93 2.86
C LEU A 329 -22.88 10.31 2.19
N ALA A 330 -21.73 10.98 2.09
CA ALA A 330 -21.64 12.27 1.40
C ALA A 330 -21.95 12.18 -0.10
N TYR A 331 -21.74 11.00 -0.70
CA TYR A 331 -22.06 10.72 -2.10
C TYR A 331 -23.54 10.37 -2.36
N LEU A 332 -24.19 9.65 -1.45
CA LEU A 332 -25.54 9.11 -1.66
C LEU A 332 -26.64 10.05 -1.15
N VAL A 333 -26.42 10.73 -0.01
CA VAL A 333 -27.47 11.52 0.64
C VAL A 333 -27.94 12.69 -0.23
N PRO A 334 -27.06 13.55 -0.81
CA PRO A 334 -27.51 14.66 -1.63
C PRO A 334 -28.13 14.22 -2.95
N SER A 335 -27.53 13.21 -3.63
CA SER A 335 -28.02 12.70 -4.91
C SER A 335 -29.41 12.08 -4.77
N TYR A 336 -29.63 11.30 -3.71
CA TYR A 336 -30.95 10.75 -3.40
C TYR A 336 -31.96 11.86 -3.07
N ALA A 337 -31.60 12.82 -2.21
CA ALA A 337 -32.51 13.90 -1.81
C ALA A 337 -32.94 14.79 -2.99
N MET A 338 -32.04 15.07 -3.93
CA MET A 338 -32.34 15.88 -5.12
C MET A 338 -33.14 15.12 -6.19
N SER A 339 -32.99 13.80 -6.24
CA SER A 339 -33.65 12.96 -7.24
C SER A 339 -35.16 12.83 -7.04
N GLY A 340 -35.66 13.09 -5.83
CA GLY A 340 -37.08 12.89 -5.51
C GLY A 340 -37.49 11.41 -5.52
N LEU A 341 -36.52 10.48 -5.48
CA LEU A 341 -36.81 9.06 -5.29
C LEU A 341 -37.47 8.86 -3.91
N TYR A 342 -38.65 8.25 -3.91
CA TYR A 342 -39.54 8.09 -2.76
C TYR A 342 -40.00 9.39 -2.07
N ALA A 343 -41.13 9.94 -2.54
CA ALA A 343 -42.03 10.69 -1.66
C ALA A 343 -42.77 9.68 -0.76
N GLN A 344 -42.15 9.23 0.34
CA GLN A 344 -42.85 8.40 1.32
C GLN A 344 -43.99 9.18 1.97
N THR A 345 -45.08 8.48 2.24
CA THR A 345 -46.14 8.93 3.16
C THR A 345 -45.53 9.56 4.42
N PRO A 346 -46.04 10.71 4.90
CA PRO A 346 -45.49 11.37 6.08
C PRO A 346 -45.51 10.40 7.28
N GLY A 347 -44.32 10.00 7.77
CA GLY A 347 -44.16 9.24 9.01
C GLY A 347 -43.35 7.93 8.97
N SER A 348 -42.95 7.39 7.81
CA SER A 348 -42.01 6.26 7.72
C SER A 348 -40.79 6.66 6.90
N PHE A 349 -39.59 6.44 7.45
CA PHE A 349 -38.29 6.68 6.80
C PHE A 349 -37.60 5.36 6.39
N ASP A 350 -38.31 4.24 6.49
CA ASP A 350 -37.71 2.91 6.38
C ASP A 350 -37.10 2.66 4.99
N GLY A 351 -37.70 3.23 3.93
CA GLY A 351 -37.21 3.06 2.55
C GLY A 351 -35.87 3.76 2.31
N PHE A 352 -35.68 4.95 2.88
CA PHE A 352 -34.44 5.72 2.76
C PHE A 352 -33.27 5.02 3.47
N TYR A 353 -33.46 4.59 4.72
CA TYR A 353 -32.39 3.95 5.47
C TYR A 353 -31.98 2.60 4.88
N ILE A 354 -32.94 1.83 4.35
CA ILE A 354 -32.63 0.55 3.72
C ILE A 354 -31.90 0.77 2.39
N TYR A 355 -32.35 1.72 1.56
CA TYR A 355 -31.64 2.08 0.33
C TYR A 355 -30.19 2.51 0.63
N LEU A 356 -30.02 3.40 1.61
CA LEU A 356 -28.70 3.88 2.04
C LEU A 356 -27.82 2.74 2.53
N GLY A 357 -28.37 1.83 3.34
CA GLY A 357 -27.66 0.65 3.85
C GLY A 357 -27.13 -0.26 2.74
N TYR A 358 -28.00 -0.63 1.78
CA TYR A 358 -27.59 -1.48 0.66
C TYR A 358 -26.57 -0.79 -0.26
N MET A 359 -26.79 0.48 -0.61
CA MET A 359 -25.88 1.24 -1.46
C MET A 359 -24.51 1.44 -0.81
N VAL A 360 -24.45 1.79 0.48
CA VAL A 360 -23.18 1.96 1.22
C VAL A 360 -22.43 0.63 1.30
N LEU A 361 -23.11 -0.46 1.64
CA LEU A 361 -22.48 -1.79 1.72
C LEU A 361 -21.90 -2.22 0.37
N TYR A 362 -22.65 -2.00 -0.71
CA TYR A 362 -22.19 -2.25 -2.08
C TYR A 362 -20.95 -1.41 -2.43
N LEU A 363 -20.99 -0.09 -2.19
CA LEU A 363 -19.87 0.80 -2.56
C LEU A 363 -18.59 0.49 -1.76
N ILE A 364 -18.73 0.13 -0.48
CA ILE A 364 -17.61 -0.35 0.34
C ILE A 364 -17.04 -1.65 -0.24
N SER A 365 -17.89 -2.60 -0.65
CA SER A 365 -17.42 -3.88 -1.20
C SER A 365 -16.56 -3.68 -2.47
N ILE A 366 -16.98 -2.79 -3.37
CA ILE A 366 -16.25 -2.49 -4.60
C ILE A 366 -14.96 -1.69 -4.32
N GLN A 367 -15.00 -0.78 -3.35
CA GLN A 367 -13.81 -0.08 -2.92
C GLN A 367 -12.73 -1.05 -2.43
N MET A 368 -13.12 -2.08 -1.67
CA MET A 368 -12.17 -3.09 -1.21
C MET A 368 -11.65 -3.97 -2.34
N LEU A 369 -12.48 -4.30 -3.33
CA LEU A 369 -12.02 -4.94 -4.57
C LEU A 369 -10.92 -4.12 -5.26
N CYS A 370 -11.15 -2.81 -5.43
CA CYS A 370 -10.19 -1.90 -6.07
C CYS A 370 -8.90 -1.77 -5.26
N ARG A 371 -8.97 -1.82 -3.92
CA ARG A 371 -7.77 -1.83 -3.06
C ARG A 371 -7.00 -3.14 -3.13
N ALA A 372 -7.69 -4.28 -3.19
CA ALA A 372 -7.07 -5.60 -3.27
C ALA A 372 -6.15 -5.73 -4.51
N THR A 373 -6.56 -5.18 -5.66
CA THR A 373 -5.76 -5.21 -6.89
C THR A 373 -4.48 -4.36 -6.80
N ILE A 374 -4.48 -3.28 -6.03
CA ILE A 374 -3.29 -2.44 -5.78
C ILE A 374 -2.27 -3.18 -4.92
N PHE A 375 -2.72 -4.03 -4.01
CA PHE A 375 -1.80 -4.88 -3.26
C PHE A 375 -1.19 -5.99 -4.13
N LEU A 376 -1.95 -6.54 -5.08
CA LEU A 376 -1.49 -7.53 -6.07
C LEU A 376 -0.50 -6.96 -7.12
N VAL A 377 -0.63 -5.68 -7.47
CA VAL A 377 0.14 -5.08 -8.57
C VAL A 377 0.97 -3.91 -8.04
N PRO A 378 2.32 -3.98 -8.08
CA PRO A 378 3.19 -2.97 -7.48
C PRO A 378 3.19 -1.62 -8.22
N MET A 379 2.60 -1.55 -9.42
CA MET A 379 2.53 -0.33 -10.22
C MET A 379 1.14 0.30 -10.14
N GLU A 380 1.07 1.54 -9.62
CA GLU A 380 -0.16 2.31 -9.43
C GLU A 380 -1.01 2.40 -10.71
N LYS A 381 -0.39 2.81 -11.82
CA LYS A 381 -1.10 2.98 -13.10
C LYS A 381 -1.65 1.67 -13.63
N THR A 382 -0.90 0.58 -13.50
CA THR A 382 -1.31 -0.74 -13.97
C THR A 382 -2.43 -1.31 -13.10
N ALA A 383 -2.35 -1.12 -11.78
CA ALA A 383 -3.40 -1.52 -10.85
C ALA A 383 -4.73 -0.80 -11.16
N ALA A 384 -4.67 0.52 -11.39
CA ALA A 384 -5.85 1.32 -11.76
C ALA A 384 -6.47 0.87 -13.10
N ILE A 385 -5.66 0.53 -14.11
CA ILE A 385 -6.14 0.01 -15.40
C ILE A 385 -6.84 -1.35 -15.21
N ILE A 386 -6.26 -2.25 -14.41
CA ILE A 386 -6.85 -3.57 -14.13
C ILE A 386 -8.16 -3.43 -13.37
N SER A 387 -8.20 -2.61 -12.31
CA SER A 387 -9.43 -2.31 -11.58
C SER A 387 -10.48 -1.69 -12.49
N GLY A 388 -10.10 -0.73 -13.34
CA GLY A 388 -11.00 -0.09 -14.29
C GLY A 388 -11.58 -1.07 -15.30
N PHE A 389 -10.76 -2.01 -15.80
CA PHE A 389 -11.24 -3.07 -16.67
C PHE A 389 -12.22 -4.01 -15.96
N CYS A 390 -11.95 -4.41 -14.71
CA CYS A 390 -12.87 -5.24 -13.92
C CYS A 390 -14.20 -4.51 -13.63
N LEU A 391 -14.14 -3.21 -13.33
CA LEU A 391 -15.35 -2.39 -13.14
C LEU A 391 -16.12 -2.27 -14.45
N LEU A 392 -15.46 -1.93 -15.57
CA LEU A 392 -16.09 -1.87 -16.89
C LEU A 392 -16.82 -3.18 -17.23
N LEU A 393 -16.13 -4.31 -17.04
CA LEU A 393 -16.69 -5.62 -17.30
C LEU A 393 -17.91 -5.91 -16.41
N SER A 394 -17.88 -5.49 -15.15
CA SER A 394 -19.02 -5.59 -14.24
C SER A 394 -20.20 -4.72 -14.69
N THR A 395 -19.92 -3.49 -15.16
CA THR A 395 -20.95 -2.52 -15.60
C THR A 395 -21.68 -2.97 -16.86
N LEU A 396 -20.97 -3.60 -17.80
CA LEU A 396 -21.56 -4.12 -19.02
C LEU A 396 -22.53 -5.27 -18.74
N VAL A 397 -22.26 -6.06 -17.70
CA VAL A 397 -23.00 -7.28 -17.37
C VAL A 397 -24.10 -7.05 -16.31
N CYS A 398 -24.28 -5.80 -15.88
CA CYS A 398 -25.30 -5.36 -14.93
C CYS A 398 -26.75 -5.64 -15.38
N GLY A 399 -26.99 -5.77 -16.70
CA GLY A 399 -28.32 -6.06 -17.28
C GLY A 399 -29.06 -4.82 -17.81
N VAL A 400 -28.58 -3.61 -17.49
CA VAL A 400 -29.16 -2.34 -17.96
C VAL A 400 -28.60 -1.89 -19.31
N MET A 401 -27.28 -1.91 -19.48
CA MET A 401 -26.63 -1.51 -20.75
C MET A 401 -26.70 -2.60 -21.81
N LEU A 402 -26.50 -3.85 -21.41
CA LEU A 402 -26.61 -5.03 -22.26
C LEU A 402 -27.69 -5.92 -21.67
N HIS A 403 -28.70 -6.21 -22.49
CA HIS A 403 -29.80 -7.08 -22.09
C HIS A 403 -29.30 -8.53 -21.94
N GLU A 404 -29.86 -9.29 -20.99
CA GLU A 404 -29.38 -10.64 -20.64
C GLU A 404 -29.46 -11.63 -21.83
N ALA A 405 -30.48 -11.50 -22.68
CA ALA A 405 -30.62 -12.33 -23.88
C ALA A 405 -29.48 -12.14 -24.89
N ASP A 406 -28.89 -10.94 -24.96
CA ASP A 406 -27.83 -10.58 -25.92
C ASP A 406 -26.42 -10.94 -25.41
N VAL A 407 -26.31 -11.41 -24.16
CA VAL A 407 -25.02 -11.80 -23.56
C VAL A 407 -24.59 -13.16 -24.13
N PRO A 408 -23.39 -13.26 -24.74
CA PRO A 408 -22.86 -14.53 -25.24
C PRO A 408 -22.81 -15.60 -24.14
N ARG A 409 -23.11 -16.86 -24.51
CA ARG A 409 -23.13 -17.99 -23.54
C ARG A 409 -21.82 -18.15 -22.77
N MET A 410 -20.68 -17.84 -23.39
CA MET A 410 -19.36 -17.94 -22.77
C MET A 410 -19.10 -16.89 -21.67
N THR A 411 -19.76 -15.73 -21.72
CA THR A 411 -19.56 -14.63 -20.75
C THR A 411 -20.69 -14.54 -19.73
N ARG A 412 -21.75 -15.35 -19.85
CA ARG A 412 -22.90 -15.35 -18.93
C ARG A 412 -22.51 -15.61 -17.47
N TRP A 413 -21.45 -16.39 -17.21
CA TRP A 413 -20.98 -16.65 -15.84
C TRP A 413 -20.57 -15.39 -15.07
N LEU A 414 -20.19 -14.34 -15.79
CA LEU A 414 -19.78 -13.06 -15.22
C LEU A 414 -20.94 -12.33 -14.52
N GLN A 415 -22.18 -12.62 -14.91
CA GLN A 415 -23.39 -12.14 -14.23
C GLN A 415 -23.45 -12.65 -12.79
N TYR A 416 -22.95 -13.86 -12.55
CA TYR A 416 -22.88 -14.43 -11.20
C TYR A 416 -21.75 -13.89 -10.37
N VAL A 417 -20.79 -13.15 -10.93
CA VAL A 417 -19.66 -12.59 -10.18
C VAL A 417 -19.85 -11.10 -9.91
N SER A 418 -20.63 -10.42 -10.76
CA SER A 418 -20.85 -8.98 -10.68
C SER A 418 -21.79 -8.62 -9.51
N PRO A 419 -21.32 -7.89 -8.48
CA PRO A 419 -22.19 -7.38 -7.41
C PRO A 419 -23.25 -6.42 -7.95
N GLN A 420 -23.01 -5.86 -9.15
CA GLN A 420 -23.95 -4.97 -9.80
C GLN A 420 -25.23 -5.66 -10.23
N ARG A 421 -25.11 -6.88 -10.78
CA ARG A 421 -26.25 -7.69 -11.19
C ARG A 421 -27.08 -8.18 -10.00
N TRP A 422 -26.45 -8.38 -8.84
CA TRP A 422 -27.14 -8.81 -7.62
C TRP A 422 -27.95 -7.70 -6.96
N MET A 423 -27.44 -6.47 -6.99
CA MET A 423 -28.05 -5.35 -6.27
C MET A 423 -29.16 -4.65 -7.07
N MET A 424 -29.07 -4.60 -8.40
CA MET A 424 -30.08 -3.91 -9.22
C MET A 424 -31.51 -4.46 -9.06
N PRO A 425 -31.76 -5.79 -9.06
CA PRO A 425 -33.09 -6.36 -8.83
C PRO A 425 -33.68 -5.98 -7.47
N GLU A 426 -32.85 -5.93 -6.42
CA GLU A 426 -33.29 -5.61 -5.04
C GLU A 426 -33.75 -4.16 -4.91
N ILE A 427 -32.98 -3.24 -5.48
CA ILE A 427 -33.30 -1.81 -5.42
C ILE A 427 -34.48 -1.47 -6.31
N LEU A 428 -34.48 -1.98 -7.54
CA LEU A 428 -35.57 -1.77 -8.48
C LEU A 428 -36.86 -2.45 -8.03
N GLY A 429 -36.80 -3.64 -7.43
CA GLY A 429 -37.96 -4.35 -6.91
C GLY A 429 -38.69 -3.54 -5.83
N ARG A 430 -37.93 -2.84 -4.97
CA ARG A 430 -38.48 -1.95 -3.94
C ARG A 430 -39.03 -0.65 -4.55
N GLU A 431 -38.27 -0.04 -5.46
CA GLU A 431 -38.63 1.24 -6.08
C GLU A 431 -39.88 1.13 -6.97
N LEU A 432 -39.98 0.04 -7.73
CA LEU A 432 -41.08 -0.25 -8.66
C LEU A 432 -42.25 -0.98 -7.98
N SER A 433 -42.22 -1.12 -6.65
CA SER A 433 -43.31 -1.72 -5.89
C SER A 433 -44.60 -0.90 -6.03
N GLU A 434 -45.74 -1.58 -5.98
CA GLU A 434 -47.05 -0.95 -6.11
C GLU A 434 -47.27 0.18 -5.08
N ILE A 435 -46.73 0.02 -3.86
CA ILE A 435 -46.81 1.02 -2.80
C ILE A 435 -46.00 2.27 -3.17
N ALA A 436 -44.77 2.09 -3.63
CA ALA A 436 -43.87 3.20 -4.00
C ALA A 436 -44.35 3.98 -5.24
N LEU A 437 -44.91 3.27 -6.23
CA LEU A 437 -45.50 3.92 -7.42
C LEU A 437 -46.77 4.70 -7.08
N ARG A 438 -47.59 4.20 -6.15
CA ARG A 438 -48.81 4.91 -5.69
C ARG A 438 -48.53 6.19 -4.92
N THR A 439 -47.37 6.33 -4.29
CA THR A 439 -46.99 7.56 -3.55
C THR A 439 -46.22 8.54 -4.42
N SER A 440 -45.45 8.06 -5.39
CA SER A 440 -44.61 8.89 -6.27
C SER A 440 -45.31 9.41 -7.53
N ILE A 441 -46.35 8.73 -8.02
CA ILE A 441 -47.05 9.12 -9.26
C ILE A 441 -48.31 9.95 -8.94
N SER A 442 -48.47 11.07 -9.67
CA SER A 442 -49.66 11.92 -9.60
C SER A 442 -50.94 11.12 -9.83
N LYS A 443 -52.06 11.53 -9.21
CA LYS A 443 -53.34 10.80 -9.33
C LYS A 443 -53.82 10.71 -10.79
N ASP A 444 -53.44 11.66 -11.63
CA ASP A 444 -53.88 11.78 -13.02
C ASP A 444 -53.16 10.82 -13.98
N ALA A 445 -51.97 10.33 -13.62
CA ALA A 445 -51.23 9.33 -14.39
C ALA A 445 -51.52 7.88 -13.96
N ARG A 446 -52.43 7.66 -12.99
CA ARG A 446 -52.85 6.31 -12.59
C ARG A 446 -53.90 5.79 -13.56
N CYS A 447 -53.50 4.81 -14.37
CA CYS A 447 -54.44 4.08 -15.20
C CYS A 447 -55.46 3.35 -14.32
N THR A 448 -56.69 3.85 -14.29
CA THR A 448 -57.82 3.12 -13.70
C THR A 448 -58.32 2.10 -14.73
N ASN A 449 -58.75 0.92 -14.28
CA ASN A 449 -59.24 -0.19 -15.12
C ASN A 449 -60.42 0.16 -16.08
N LYS A 450 -60.86 1.44 -16.13
CA LYS A 450 -62.01 1.92 -16.93
C LYS A 450 -61.64 2.81 -18.13
N GLN A 451 -60.37 3.09 -18.41
CA GLN A 451 -59.99 3.87 -19.59
C GLN A 451 -59.98 2.99 -20.85
N ARG A 452 -61.07 3.02 -21.63
CA ARG A 452 -61.07 2.51 -23.01
C ARG A 452 -60.29 3.49 -23.91
N PRO A 453 -59.41 3.03 -24.82
CA PRO A 453 -58.76 3.93 -25.75
C PRO A 453 -59.81 4.48 -26.74
N TYR A 454 -60.06 5.79 -26.70
CA TYR A 454 -60.68 6.47 -27.83
C TYR A 454 -59.60 6.64 -28.90
N GLN A 455 -59.84 6.08 -30.08
CA GLN A 455 -59.01 6.27 -31.26
C GLN A 455 -59.23 7.68 -31.83
N ASP A 456 -58.56 8.66 -31.26
CA ASP A 456 -58.16 9.86 -32.02
C ASP A 456 -56.67 9.76 -32.34
N ILE A 457 -56.27 10.39 -33.44
CA ILE A 457 -55.03 10.18 -34.25
C ILE A 457 -53.70 10.50 -33.51
N ILE A 458 -53.70 10.54 -32.18
CA ILE A 458 -52.50 10.51 -31.35
C ILE A 458 -52.36 9.07 -30.86
N VAL A 459 -51.26 8.39 -31.22
CA VAL A 459 -50.95 7.03 -30.74
C VAL A 459 -50.84 7.08 -29.21
N GLN A 460 -51.95 6.89 -28.50
CA GLN A 460 -51.97 6.79 -27.05
C GLN A 460 -51.31 5.47 -26.69
N SER A 461 -50.13 5.56 -26.07
CA SER A 461 -49.41 4.40 -25.61
C SER A 461 -50.24 3.61 -24.58
N PRO A 462 -50.16 2.27 -24.58
CA PRO A 462 -50.86 1.45 -23.61
C PRO A 462 -50.50 1.89 -22.18
N CYS A 463 -51.54 1.97 -21.35
CA CYS A 463 -51.44 2.28 -19.93
C CYS A 463 -50.43 1.35 -19.24
N PRO A 464 -49.41 1.90 -18.54
CA PRO A 464 -48.48 1.07 -17.79
C PRO A 464 -49.23 0.35 -16.66
N PRO A 465 -48.86 -0.89 -16.35
CA PRO A 465 -49.48 -1.65 -15.27
C PRO A 465 -49.32 -0.92 -13.92
N PRO A 466 -50.26 -1.10 -12.98
CA PRO A 466 -50.21 -0.46 -11.66
C PRO A 466 -49.02 -0.92 -10.79
N ASN A 467 -48.34 -1.98 -11.22
CA ASN A 467 -47.17 -2.56 -10.59
C ASN A 467 -46.03 -2.54 -11.62
N GLY A 468 -44.81 -2.16 -11.24
CA GLY A 468 -43.66 -2.05 -12.16
C GLY A 468 -43.08 -3.40 -12.59
N THR A 469 -43.85 -4.48 -12.47
CA THR A 469 -43.50 -5.85 -12.87
C THR A 469 -43.16 -5.96 -14.34
N GLN A 470 -43.77 -5.14 -15.22
CA GLN A 470 -43.41 -5.13 -16.63
C GLN A 470 -41.97 -4.62 -16.85
N VAL A 471 -41.53 -3.61 -16.09
CA VAL A 471 -40.16 -3.10 -16.18
C VAL A 471 -39.17 -4.16 -15.68
N LEU A 472 -39.46 -4.77 -14.53
CA LEU A 472 -38.65 -5.87 -13.99
C LEU A 472 -38.62 -7.08 -14.94
N SER A 473 -39.72 -7.37 -15.65
CA SER A 473 -39.76 -8.41 -16.68
C SER A 473 -38.91 -8.05 -17.90
N ASN A 474 -38.94 -6.79 -18.35
CA ASN A 474 -38.17 -6.33 -19.50
C ASN A 474 -36.66 -6.42 -19.28
N TYR A 475 -36.22 -6.29 -18.03
CA TYR A 475 -34.81 -6.46 -17.65
C TYR A 475 -34.47 -7.87 -17.14
N GLU A 476 -35.42 -8.83 -17.18
CA GLU A 476 -35.24 -10.19 -16.65
C GLU A 476 -34.80 -10.21 -15.17
N PHE A 477 -35.33 -9.26 -14.38
CA PHE A 477 -35.09 -9.16 -12.94
C PHE A 477 -36.20 -9.83 -12.11
N LEU A 478 -37.28 -10.31 -12.73
CA LEU A 478 -38.29 -11.09 -12.03
C LEU A 478 -37.73 -12.48 -11.66
N PRO A 479 -37.96 -12.95 -10.42
CA PRO A 479 -37.55 -14.28 -10.00
C PRO A 479 -38.34 -15.32 -10.81
N SER A 480 -37.71 -15.87 -11.84
CA SER A 480 -38.24 -16.96 -12.64
C SER A 480 -37.30 -18.15 -12.51
N SER A 481 -37.73 -19.17 -11.74
CA SER A 481 -37.16 -20.53 -11.69
C SER A 481 -35.63 -20.67 -11.87
N GLN A 482 -34.84 -19.76 -11.31
CA GLN A 482 -33.39 -19.89 -11.22
C GLN A 482 -33.06 -20.64 -9.92
N LEU A 483 -32.02 -21.46 -9.94
CA LEU A 483 -31.58 -22.32 -8.82
C LEU A 483 -31.26 -21.54 -7.52
N TRP A 484 -31.08 -20.22 -7.59
CA TRP A 484 -30.94 -19.34 -6.44
C TRP A 484 -32.01 -18.24 -6.49
N GLU A 485 -32.99 -18.38 -5.60
CA GLU A 485 -33.97 -17.35 -5.31
C GLU A 485 -33.29 -16.30 -4.42
N TRP A 486 -32.96 -15.14 -5.00
CA TRP A 486 -32.36 -14.03 -4.27
C TRP A 486 -33.42 -13.43 -3.34
N THR A 487 -33.37 -13.86 -2.08
CA THR A 487 -34.08 -13.24 -0.96
C THR A 487 -33.20 -12.16 -0.33
N ASP A 488 -33.80 -11.18 0.36
CA ASP A 488 -33.10 -10.10 1.09
C ASP A 488 -31.89 -10.61 1.91
N GLU A 489 -32.04 -11.76 2.57
CA GLU A 489 -31.01 -12.45 3.37
C GLU A 489 -29.87 -13.01 2.49
N SER A 490 -30.21 -13.64 1.37
CA SER A 490 -29.24 -14.27 0.47
C SER A 490 -28.35 -13.24 -0.24
N PHE A 491 -28.88 -12.06 -0.57
CA PHE A 491 -28.10 -10.94 -1.13
C PHE A 491 -27.06 -10.44 -0.14
N LEU A 492 -27.46 -10.20 1.12
CA LEU A 492 -26.54 -9.75 2.18
C LEU A 492 -25.44 -10.77 2.44
N ILE A 493 -25.79 -12.06 2.46
CA ILE A 493 -24.83 -13.16 2.61
C ILE A 493 -23.85 -13.19 1.42
N ALA A 494 -24.34 -13.08 0.18
CA ALA A 494 -23.48 -13.07 -1.01
C ALA A 494 -22.52 -11.87 -1.03
N LEU A 495 -23.00 -10.69 -0.64
CA LEU A 495 -22.18 -9.49 -0.54
C LEU A 495 -21.15 -9.56 0.60
N ALA A 496 -21.52 -10.17 1.73
CA ALA A 496 -20.60 -10.43 2.83
C ALA A 496 -19.52 -11.46 2.45
N ILE A 497 -19.89 -12.53 1.74
CA ILE A 497 -18.95 -13.52 1.20
C ILE A 497 -18.03 -12.86 0.18
N PHE A 498 -18.57 -12.06 -0.74
CA PHE A 498 -17.80 -11.31 -1.72
C PHE A 498 -16.76 -10.42 -1.03
N TYR A 499 -17.19 -9.64 -0.03
CA TYR A 499 -16.30 -8.83 0.79
C TYR A 499 -15.22 -9.68 1.49
N ALA A 500 -15.60 -10.80 2.12
CA ALA A 500 -14.69 -11.68 2.83
C ALA A 500 -13.65 -12.29 1.88
N VAL A 501 -14.06 -12.73 0.69
CA VAL A 501 -13.17 -13.30 -0.33
C VAL A 501 -12.15 -12.25 -0.79
N PHE A 502 -12.58 -11.03 -1.11
CA PHE A 502 -11.63 -9.99 -1.54
C PHE A 502 -10.75 -9.47 -0.41
N ALA A 503 -11.25 -9.43 0.81
CA ALA A 503 -10.42 -9.15 1.99
C ALA A 503 -9.35 -10.24 2.18
N ILE A 504 -9.71 -11.52 2.07
CA ILE A 504 -8.77 -12.64 2.13
C ILE A 504 -7.78 -12.58 0.97
N VAL A 505 -8.23 -12.29 -0.25
CA VAL A 505 -7.36 -12.14 -1.42
C VAL A 505 -6.39 -10.97 -1.21
N ALA A 506 -6.82 -9.84 -0.67
CA ALA A 506 -5.95 -8.71 -0.35
C ALA A 506 -4.90 -9.09 0.72
N ILE A 507 -5.32 -9.82 1.77
CA ILE A 507 -4.43 -10.32 2.82
C ILE A 507 -3.41 -11.31 2.23
N VAL A 508 -3.86 -12.27 1.42
CA VAL A 508 -3.01 -13.26 0.76
C VAL A 508 -2.07 -12.56 -0.23
N ALA A 509 -2.56 -11.67 -1.07
CA ALA A 509 -1.76 -10.87 -1.99
C ALA A 509 -0.64 -10.14 -1.23
N PHE A 510 -0.97 -9.38 -0.20
CA PHE A 510 0.02 -8.59 0.53
C PHE A 510 1.00 -9.45 1.36
N THR A 511 0.54 -10.59 1.88
CA THR A 511 1.41 -11.51 2.61
C THR A 511 2.35 -12.29 1.68
N PHE A 512 1.87 -12.73 0.52
CA PHE A 512 2.63 -13.54 -0.44
C PHE A 512 3.42 -12.71 -1.46
N ASP A 513 2.96 -11.52 -1.84
CA ASP A 513 3.75 -10.63 -2.69
C ASP A 513 5.02 -10.18 -1.97
N CYS A 514 6.09 -10.18 -2.75
CA CYS A 514 7.45 -9.84 -2.35
C CYS A 514 8.20 -10.84 -1.45
N THR A 515 7.93 -12.15 -1.55
CA THR A 515 9.04 -13.12 -1.48
C THR A 515 9.69 -13.36 -2.84
N LYS A 516 9.00 -13.14 -3.97
CA LYS A 516 9.56 -13.41 -5.31
C LYS A 516 10.49 -12.32 -5.84
N TYR A 517 10.26 -11.02 -5.62
CA TYR A 517 11.17 -9.98 -6.15
C TYR A 517 12.50 -9.94 -5.39
N ALA A 518 12.45 -9.97 -4.05
CA ALA A 518 13.64 -10.07 -3.21
C ALA A 518 14.39 -11.40 -3.39
N ARG A 519 13.70 -12.55 -3.44
CA ARG A 519 14.38 -13.85 -3.69
C ARG A 519 14.86 -13.99 -5.13
N ARG A 520 14.26 -13.34 -6.13
CA ARG A 520 14.73 -13.42 -7.53
C ARG A 520 15.94 -12.52 -7.76
N LYS A 521 16.04 -11.35 -7.10
CA LYS A 521 17.28 -10.55 -7.07
C LYS A 521 18.38 -11.28 -6.29
N HIS A 522 18.05 -11.92 -5.17
CA HIS A 522 19.01 -12.70 -4.39
C HIS A 522 19.45 -14.01 -5.10
N ARG A 523 18.53 -14.73 -5.75
CA ARG A 523 18.85 -15.90 -6.60
C ARG A 523 19.52 -15.54 -7.92
N ALA A 524 19.25 -14.37 -8.50
CA ALA A 524 19.97 -13.90 -9.69
C ALA A 524 21.40 -13.46 -9.33
N SER A 525 21.59 -12.84 -8.17
CA SER A 525 22.92 -12.56 -7.59
C SER A 525 23.69 -13.84 -7.26
N LEU A 526 23.03 -14.89 -6.78
CA LEU A 526 23.65 -16.21 -6.50
C LEU A 526 23.82 -17.11 -7.74
N LYS A 527 23.08 -16.86 -8.84
CA LYS A 527 23.21 -17.60 -10.11
C LYS A 527 24.03 -16.86 -11.18
N GLY A 528 24.60 -15.70 -10.85
CA GLY A 528 25.46 -14.91 -11.74
C GLY A 528 26.86 -15.50 -11.98
N HIS A 529 27.21 -16.65 -11.41
CA HIS A 529 28.42 -17.41 -11.74
C HIS A 529 28.09 -18.61 -12.66
N LYS A 530 27.44 -18.35 -13.79
CA LYS A 530 27.63 -19.18 -14.98
C LYS A 530 28.18 -18.31 -16.08
N ILE A 531 29.49 -18.41 -16.22
CA ILE A 531 30.25 -18.09 -17.42
C ILE A 531 29.55 -18.80 -18.58
N THR A 532 28.90 -18.05 -19.45
CA THR A 532 28.73 -18.44 -20.85
C THR A 532 29.20 -17.28 -21.69
N VAL A 533 30.48 -17.39 -22.03
CA VAL A 533 31.12 -16.80 -23.20
C VAL A 533 30.19 -16.99 -24.41
N ASN A 534 29.79 -15.90 -25.05
CA ASN A 534 29.88 -15.69 -26.50
C ASN A 534 29.19 -14.38 -26.92
N THR A 535 30.02 -13.49 -27.44
CA THR A 535 29.78 -12.42 -28.43
C THR A 535 29.01 -12.95 -29.67
N PRO A 536 28.48 -12.08 -30.57
CA PRO A 536 28.81 -10.68 -30.84
C PRO A 536 27.79 -9.63 -30.40
#